data_AF-A0A940P392-F1
#
_entry.id   AF-A0A940P392-F1
#
_cell.length_a   1.000
_cell.length_b   1.000
_cell.length_c   1.000
_cell.angle_alpha   90.00
_cell.angle_beta   90.00
_cell.angle_gamma   90.00
#
_symmetry.space_group_name_H-M   'P 1'
#
loop_
_entity.id
_entity.type
_entity.pdbx_description
1 polymer ?
#
loop_
_entity_poly.entity_id
_entity_poly.type
_entity_poly.pdbx_seq_one_letter_code
_entity_poly.pdbx_strand_id
1 'polypeptide(L)'
;MDKEKFEILRYLSEHHDEITQAQIAEGTGKAPESVRTLLDALLAEALINDAYQLTEKGYEVMEPYRVKNAIILAAGMSTRFIPVSYELPKGLISVKGEVMIERQIRQLKEAGVQEIIVVVGYMMEKFFYLRSKYNVKLVVNNEFATKNTHSSIYVARDFLSNTYILCSDNYYPQNMFHQYEYRAFYCSVFLAGTSYVERAFTYDEEGLIYDTNKPSHDQWIMYGHAYYDHAFTEKFRPLLESYFGRQGVEGMYWENVWAEHVKEIPMWIQKCEPTDILEFDSMDELQAFDPDYIYNNRVHVFENICRILCCEITDICDMTIIKKGLNNQSFKFKVNGEYYIYRHPGINASGVIDRKKEATNLRAAKKLKIDETLVYIDEEEGWKISKFVTTTEIFDFGNKKHIDMLDYA
;
A
#
# COMPACT_ATOMS: atom_id res chain seq x y z
N MET A 1 -28.03 14.80 10.93
CA MET A 1 -28.72 14.84 9.62
C MET A 1 -28.94 13.41 9.17
N ASP A 2 -30.01 13.13 8.41
CA ASP A 2 -30.22 11.80 7.83
C ASP A 2 -29.20 11.53 6.69
N LYS A 3 -28.84 10.24 6.48
CA LYS A 3 -27.83 9.83 5.50
C LYS A 3 -28.20 10.25 4.07
N GLU A 4 -29.46 10.12 3.68
CA GLU A 4 -29.86 10.43 2.30
C GLU A 4 -29.79 11.92 2.00
N LYS A 5 -30.19 12.76 2.96
CA LYS A 5 -30.01 14.22 2.85
C LYS A 5 -28.54 14.62 2.77
N PHE A 6 -27.70 13.96 3.58
CA PHE A 6 -26.26 14.18 3.54
C PHE A 6 -25.68 13.86 2.15
N GLU A 7 -26.04 12.72 1.54
CA GLU A 7 -25.55 12.32 0.22
C GLU A 7 -25.90 13.34 -0.87
N ILE A 8 -27.11 13.91 -0.83
CA ILE A 8 -27.50 14.99 -1.74
C ILE A 8 -26.66 16.25 -1.50
N LEU A 9 -26.52 16.70 -0.25
CA LEU A 9 -25.73 17.90 0.06
C LEU A 9 -24.25 17.73 -0.29
N ARG A 10 -23.66 16.55 -0.05
CA ARG A 10 -22.30 16.24 -0.47
C ARG A 10 -22.16 16.35 -1.98
N TYR A 11 -23.05 15.71 -2.74
CA TYR A 11 -23.03 15.77 -4.20
C TYR A 11 -23.13 17.21 -4.72
N LEU A 12 -24.05 18.02 -4.17
CA LEU A 12 -24.19 19.44 -4.52
C LEU A 12 -22.98 20.28 -4.10
N SER A 13 -22.29 19.94 -3.02
CA SER A 13 -21.07 20.65 -2.60
C SER A 13 -19.88 20.43 -3.53
N GLU A 14 -19.92 19.37 -4.33
CA GLU A 14 -18.88 19.00 -5.30
C GLU A 14 -19.20 19.51 -6.72
N HIS A 15 -20.43 20.01 -6.94
CA HIS A 15 -20.92 20.49 -8.23
C HIS A 15 -21.45 21.91 -8.09
N HIS A 16 -20.63 22.90 -8.45
CA HIS A 16 -20.96 24.32 -8.26
C HIS A 16 -21.73 24.96 -9.43
N ASP A 17 -21.81 24.26 -10.56
CA ASP A 17 -22.53 24.71 -11.75
C ASP A 17 -24.04 24.44 -11.65
N GLU A 18 -24.84 25.06 -12.52
CA GLU A 18 -26.27 24.79 -12.61
C GLU A 18 -26.53 23.31 -12.89
N ILE A 19 -27.22 22.64 -11.96
CA ILE A 19 -27.46 21.20 -12.00
C ILE A 19 -28.96 20.88 -11.95
N THR A 20 -29.37 19.87 -12.70
CA THR A 20 -30.76 19.43 -12.77
C THR A 20 -31.04 18.28 -11.80
N GLN A 21 -32.30 18.08 -11.42
CA GLN A 21 -32.72 16.92 -10.62
C GLN A 21 -32.33 15.58 -11.26
N ALA A 22 -32.36 15.49 -12.60
CA ALA A 22 -31.99 14.29 -13.34
C ALA A 22 -30.50 13.97 -13.19
N GLN A 23 -29.63 14.98 -13.28
CA GLN A 23 -28.19 14.84 -13.05
C GLN A 23 -27.88 14.46 -11.60
N ILE A 24 -28.60 15.03 -10.63
CA ILE A 24 -28.46 14.66 -9.21
C ILE A 24 -28.85 13.18 -9.01
N ALA A 25 -29.95 12.72 -9.62
CA ALA A 25 -30.39 11.33 -9.55
C ALA A 25 -29.36 10.37 -10.15
N GLU A 26 -28.82 10.70 -11.33
CA GLU A 26 -27.77 9.91 -11.98
C GLU A 26 -26.50 9.87 -11.13
N GLY A 27 -26.00 11.02 -10.68
CA GLY A 27 -24.74 11.13 -9.94
C GLY A 27 -24.79 10.56 -8.52
N THR A 28 -25.97 10.49 -7.90
CA THR A 28 -26.17 9.86 -6.58
C THR A 28 -26.66 8.42 -6.66
N GLY A 29 -27.00 7.93 -7.87
CA GLY A 29 -27.59 6.60 -8.08
C GLY A 29 -28.98 6.43 -7.45
N LYS A 30 -29.67 7.52 -7.10
CA LYS A 30 -30.97 7.51 -6.43
C LYS A 30 -32.12 7.61 -7.44
N ALA A 31 -33.28 7.05 -7.07
CA ALA A 31 -34.48 7.19 -7.88
C ALA A 31 -34.91 8.67 -7.99
N PRO A 32 -35.33 9.17 -9.17
CA PRO A 32 -35.70 10.57 -9.36
C PRO A 32 -36.76 11.09 -8.39
N GLU A 33 -37.75 10.25 -8.03
CA GLU A 33 -38.80 10.63 -7.07
C GLU A 33 -38.26 10.80 -5.64
N SER A 34 -37.29 9.98 -5.24
CA SER A 34 -36.59 10.12 -3.96
C SER A 34 -35.78 11.41 -3.93
N VAL A 35 -35.01 11.68 -4.99
CA VAL A 35 -34.25 12.93 -5.13
C VAL A 35 -35.15 14.15 -5.03
N ARG A 36 -36.29 14.17 -5.74
CA ARG A 36 -37.26 15.28 -5.64
C ARG A 36 -37.72 15.51 -4.20
N THR A 37 -38.09 14.43 -3.50
CA THR A 37 -38.55 14.50 -2.11
C THR A 37 -37.47 15.04 -1.17
N LEU A 38 -36.22 14.61 -1.37
CA LEU A 38 -35.07 15.08 -0.59
C LEU A 38 -34.78 16.55 -0.88
N LEU A 39 -34.80 16.97 -2.14
CA LEU A 39 -34.59 18.37 -2.53
C LEU A 39 -35.68 19.29 -1.97
N ASP A 40 -36.95 18.89 -2.02
CA ASP A 40 -38.06 19.65 -1.42
C ASP A 40 -37.85 19.84 0.09
N ALA A 41 -37.37 18.80 0.78
CA ALA A 41 -37.06 18.87 2.21
C ALA A 41 -35.85 19.79 2.49
N LEU A 42 -34.79 19.72 1.69
CA LEU A 42 -33.60 20.58 1.83
C LEU A 42 -33.93 22.06 1.56
N LEU A 43 -34.80 22.35 0.58
CA LEU A 43 -35.32 23.70 0.31
C LEU A 43 -36.15 24.21 1.47
N ALA A 44 -37.06 23.40 2.02
CA ALA A 44 -37.89 23.76 3.17
C ALA A 44 -37.05 24.07 4.43
N GLU A 45 -35.91 23.40 4.59
CA GLU A 45 -34.95 23.65 5.66
C GLU A 45 -33.98 24.82 5.36
N ALA A 46 -34.07 25.44 4.17
CA ALA A 46 -33.17 26.48 3.67
C ALA A 46 -31.69 26.06 3.64
N LEU A 47 -31.43 24.77 3.42
CA LEU A 47 -30.06 24.23 3.28
C LEU A 47 -29.53 24.39 1.85
N ILE A 48 -30.44 24.48 0.88
CA ILE A 48 -30.15 24.79 -0.52
C ILE A 48 -31.08 25.90 -1.02
N ASN A 49 -30.69 26.59 -2.09
CA ASN A 49 -31.52 27.57 -2.78
C ASN A 49 -32.30 26.93 -3.97
N ASP A 50 -33.15 27.71 -4.64
CA ASP A 50 -33.96 27.25 -5.78
C ASP A 50 -33.12 26.79 -6.99
N ALA A 51 -31.83 27.15 -7.03
CA ALA A 51 -30.85 26.69 -8.02
C ALA A 51 -30.07 25.44 -7.56
N TYR A 52 -30.50 24.79 -6.47
CA TYR A 52 -29.85 23.64 -5.84
C TYR A 52 -28.41 23.86 -5.39
N GLN A 53 -28.04 25.10 -5.06
CA GLN A 53 -26.75 25.42 -4.46
C GLN A 53 -26.88 25.45 -2.94
N LEU A 54 -25.84 24.98 -2.23
CA LEU A 54 -25.79 25.06 -0.77
C LEU A 54 -25.84 26.52 -0.31
N THR A 55 -26.69 26.79 0.68
CA THR A 55 -26.68 28.07 1.42
C THR A 55 -25.59 28.04 2.49
N GLU A 56 -25.34 29.18 3.15
CA GLU A 56 -24.45 29.22 4.33
C GLU A 56 -24.89 28.20 5.39
N LYS A 57 -26.19 28.10 5.65
CA LYS A 57 -26.77 27.10 6.56
C LYS A 57 -26.51 25.66 6.09
N GLY A 58 -26.56 25.42 4.77
CA GLY A 58 -26.20 24.14 4.16
C GLY A 58 -24.76 23.74 4.45
N TYR A 59 -23.81 24.67 4.31
CA TYR A 59 -22.41 24.44 4.67
C TYR A 59 -22.22 24.25 6.18
N GLU A 60 -22.91 25.01 7.02
CA GLU A 60 -22.84 24.88 8.48
C GLU A 60 -23.27 23.49 8.97
N VAL A 61 -24.33 22.91 8.40
CA VAL A 61 -24.77 21.55 8.78
C VAL A 61 -23.85 20.45 8.27
N MET A 62 -23.07 20.74 7.23
CA MET A 62 -22.09 19.81 6.64
C MET A 62 -20.73 19.84 7.34
N GLU A 63 -20.35 20.95 7.98
CA GLU A 63 -19.02 21.13 8.59
C GLU A 63 -18.62 20.03 9.60
N PRO A 64 -19.51 19.46 10.44
CA PRO A 64 -19.15 18.33 11.30
C PRO A 64 -18.67 17.07 10.54
N TYR A 65 -19.07 16.93 9.28
CA TYR A 65 -18.73 15.82 8.40
C TYR A 65 -17.51 16.11 7.51
N ARG A 66 -16.94 17.32 7.59
CA ARG A 66 -15.78 17.71 6.78
C ARG A 66 -14.60 16.80 7.13
N VAL A 67 -14.02 16.20 6.09
CA VAL A 67 -12.76 15.47 6.18
C VAL A 67 -11.66 16.48 6.52
N LYS A 68 -10.95 16.27 7.63
CA LYS A 68 -9.90 17.19 8.07
C LYS A 68 -8.56 16.87 7.42
N ASN A 69 -8.24 15.59 7.27
CA ASN A 69 -6.97 15.16 6.69
C ASN A 69 -7.01 13.74 6.13
N ALA A 70 -5.90 13.31 5.54
CA ALA A 70 -5.64 11.94 5.14
C ALA A 70 -4.28 11.46 5.65
N ILE A 71 -4.19 10.19 6.01
CA ILE A 71 -2.96 9.50 6.37
C ILE A 71 -2.71 8.41 5.34
N ILE A 72 -1.57 8.48 4.65
CA ILE A 72 -1.11 7.48 3.69
C ILE A 72 0.01 6.65 4.33
N LEU A 73 -0.21 5.33 4.42
CA LEU A 73 0.74 4.37 4.96
C LEU A 73 1.74 3.95 3.87
N ALA A 74 3.00 4.36 4.02
CA ALA A 74 4.08 4.14 3.06
C ALA A 74 5.38 3.63 3.71
N ALA A 75 5.31 3.12 4.94
CA ALA A 75 6.50 2.70 5.70
C ALA A 75 6.99 1.29 5.38
N GLY A 76 6.15 0.46 4.77
CA GLY A 76 6.42 -0.96 4.53
C GLY A 76 7.48 -1.24 3.46
N MET A 77 8.14 -2.40 3.58
CA MET A 77 9.19 -2.82 2.64
C MET A 77 8.65 -3.49 1.36
N SER A 78 7.37 -3.91 1.35
CA SER A 78 6.73 -4.60 0.21
C SER A 78 7.61 -5.72 -0.37
N THR A 79 8.01 -6.69 0.47
CA THR A 79 8.95 -7.75 0.07
C THR A 79 8.44 -8.61 -1.08
N ARG A 80 7.12 -8.64 -1.35
CA ARG A 80 6.53 -9.36 -2.49
C ARG A 80 6.92 -8.75 -3.86
N PHE A 81 7.35 -7.48 -3.89
CA PHE A 81 7.75 -6.74 -5.11
C PHE A 81 9.26 -6.76 -5.37
N ILE A 82 9.98 -7.68 -4.77
CA ILE A 82 11.40 -7.87 -5.06
C ILE A 82 11.57 -8.32 -6.52
N PRO A 83 12.52 -7.76 -7.28
CA PRO A 83 13.60 -6.85 -6.84
C PRO A 83 13.30 -5.36 -6.88
N VAL A 84 12.17 -4.92 -7.42
CA VAL A 84 11.81 -3.50 -7.55
C VAL A 84 11.84 -2.80 -6.19
N SER A 85 11.30 -3.46 -5.16
CA SER A 85 11.28 -2.90 -3.80
C SER A 85 12.65 -2.75 -3.13
N TYR A 86 13.75 -3.24 -3.73
CA TYR A 86 15.10 -2.90 -3.25
C TYR A 86 15.55 -1.49 -3.65
N GLU A 87 15.04 -0.97 -4.76
CA GLU A 87 15.44 0.32 -5.31
C GLU A 87 14.35 1.38 -5.16
N LEU A 88 13.08 0.96 -5.07
CA LEU A 88 11.94 1.86 -5.08
C LEU A 88 10.82 1.33 -4.16
N PRO A 89 10.42 2.08 -3.11
CA PRO A 89 9.24 1.77 -2.32
C PRO A 89 8.00 1.58 -3.20
N LYS A 90 7.12 0.63 -2.84
CA LYS A 90 5.95 0.29 -3.66
C LYS A 90 5.08 1.51 -3.96
N GLY A 91 4.82 2.38 -2.99
CA GLY A 91 4.04 3.61 -3.21
C GLY A 91 4.66 4.61 -4.20
N LEU A 92 5.96 4.48 -4.50
CA LEU A 92 6.65 5.31 -5.51
C LEU A 92 6.72 4.65 -6.90
N ILE A 93 6.19 3.43 -7.05
CA ILE A 93 6.08 2.80 -8.35
C ILE A 93 5.10 3.59 -9.22
N SER A 94 5.48 3.76 -10.49
CA SER A 94 4.67 4.38 -11.52
C SER A 94 3.78 3.34 -12.20
N VAL A 95 2.49 3.65 -12.31
CA VAL A 95 1.47 2.85 -12.96
C VAL A 95 0.74 3.76 -13.94
N LYS A 96 0.64 3.35 -15.21
CA LYS A 96 0.09 4.18 -16.30
C LYS A 96 0.76 5.55 -16.41
N GLY A 97 2.08 5.60 -16.17
CA GLY A 97 2.89 6.81 -16.24
C GLY A 97 2.77 7.75 -15.02
N GLU A 98 2.03 7.37 -13.98
CA GLU A 98 1.86 8.17 -12.77
C GLU A 98 2.36 7.44 -11.53
N VAL A 99 3.11 8.13 -10.67
CA VAL A 99 3.54 7.60 -9.37
C VAL A 99 2.31 7.40 -8.47
N MET A 100 2.12 6.19 -7.92
CA MET A 100 0.90 5.84 -7.18
C MET A 100 0.58 6.81 -6.04
N ILE A 101 1.55 7.08 -5.16
CA ILE A 101 1.31 8.00 -4.04
C ILE A 101 1.07 9.44 -4.50
N GLU A 102 1.68 9.89 -5.60
CA GLU A 102 1.42 11.22 -6.15
C GLU A 102 0.00 11.33 -6.68
N ARG A 103 -0.49 10.27 -7.32
CA ARG A 103 -1.87 10.17 -7.78
C ARG A 103 -2.84 10.26 -6.61
N GLN A 104 -2.64 9.48 -5.55
CA GLN A 104 -3.47 9.56 -4.34
C GLN A 104 -3.45 10.98 -3.74
N ILE A 105 -2.28 11.61 -3.63
CA ILE A 105 -2.14 12.97 -3.09
C ILE A 105 -2.91 13.99 -3.93
N ARG A 106 -2.85 13.89 -5.27
CA ARG A 106 -3.62 14.78 -6.15
C ARG A 106 -5.12 14.56 -6.01
N GLN A 107 -5.57 13.32 -6.01
CA GLN A 107 -6.98 12.97 -5.86
C GLN A 107 -7.56 13.49 -4.52
N LEU A 108 -6.83 13.32 -3.42
CA LEU A 108 -7.21 13.87 -2.12
C LEU A 108 -7.33 15.40 -2.16
N LYS A 109 -6.35 16.09 -2.76
CA LYS A 109 -6.37 17.55 -2.90
C LYS A 109 -7.49 18.05 -3.80
N GLU A 110 -7.74 17.37 -4.91
CA GLU A 110 -8.85 17.64 -5.84
C GLU A 110 -10.21 17.49 -5.13
N ALA A 111 -10.34 16.49 -4.24
CA ALA A 111 -11.50 16.30 -3.37
C ALA A 111 -11.60 17.31 -2.22
N GLY A 112 -10.67 18.28 -2.12
CA GLY A 112 -10.67 19.29 -1.07
C GLY A 112 -9.99 18.89 0.24
N VAL A 113 -9.35 17.72 0.32
CA VAL A 113 -8.57 17.26 1.48
C VAL A 113 -7.13 17.77 1.37
N GLN A 114 -6.85 18.90 2.02
CA GLN A 114 -5.58 19.61 1.86
C GLN A 114 -4.46 19.13 2.79
N GLU A 115 -4.81 18.72 4.01
CA GLU A 115 -3.84 18.22 4.98
C GLU A 115 -3.61 16.72 4.74
N ILE A 116 -2.39 16.38 4.30
CA ILE A 116 -2.02 15.00 3.98
C ILE A 116 -0.76 14.64 4.76
N ILE A 117 -0.83 13.54 5.48
CA ILE A 117 0.25 12.97 6.27
C ILE A 117 0.67 11.68 5.58
N VAL A 118 1.95 11.55 5.26
CA VAL A 118 2.53 10.31 4.73
C VAL A 118 3.42 9.71 5.80
N VAL A 119 3.07 8.50 6.23
CA VAL A 119 3.86 7.73 7.20
C VAL A 119 4.90 6.94 6.44
N VAL A 120 6.17 7.30 6.62
CA VAL A 120 7.33 6.73 5.90
C VAL A 120 8.21 5.91 6.84
N GLY A 121 9.00 5.00 6.29
CA GLY A 121 9.89 4.13 7.04
C GLY A 121 10.99 3.62 6.13
N TYR A 122 10.77 2.48 5.49
CA TYR A 122 11.69 1.94 4.50
C TYR A 122 11.98 2.95 3.36
N MET A 123 13.26 3.23 3.11
CA MET A 123 13.76 4.20 2.12
C MET A 123 13.06 5.57 2.17
N MET A 124 12.76 6.07 3.38
CA MET A 124 12.00 7.30 3.61
C MET A 124 12.52 8.52 2.83
N GLU A 125 13.82 8.59 2.56
CA GLU A 125 14.47 9.67 1.84
C GLU A 125 13.89 9.88 0.43
N LYS A 126 13.44 8.79 -0.21
CA LYS A 126 12.82 8.86 -1.54
C LYS A 126 11.46 9.55 -1.54
N PHE A 127 10.81 9.72 -0.37
CA PHE A 127 9.55 10.45 -0.24
C PHE A 127 9.74 11.94 0.08
N PHE A 128 10.96 12.40 0.41
CA PHE A 128 11.18 13.77 0.90
C PHE A 128 10.75 14.86 -0.08
N TYR A 129 10.86 14.60 -1.38
CA TYR A 129 10.45 15.55 -2.42
C TYR A 129 8.94 15.85 -2.42
N LEU A 130 8.11 14.95 -1.85
CA LEU A 130 6.67 15.16 -1.74
C LEU A 130 6.35 16.37 -0.86
N ARG A 131 7.20 16.69 0.13
CA ARG A 131 7.03 17.89 0.97
C ARG A 131 7.04 19.16 0.13
N SER A 132 8.04 19.33 -0.73
CA SER A 132 8.14 20.52 -1.58
C SER A 132 7.14 20.51 -2.74
N LYS A 133 6.88 19.34 -3.33
CA LYS A 133 6.01 19.22 -4.52
C LYS A 133 4.52 19.36 -4.18
N TYR A 134 4.10 18.82 -3.04
CA TYR A 134 2.68 18.72 -2.68
C TYR A 134 2.32 19.30 -1.30
N ASN A 135 3.29 19.82 -0.54
CA ASN A 135 3.06 20.34 0.82
C ASN A 135 2.46 19.28 1.77
N VAL A 136 2.93 18.03 1.67
CA VAL A 136 2.54 16.96 2.61
C VAL A 136 3.42 16.96 3.85
N LYS A 137 2.89 16.45 4.97
CA LYS A 137 3.67 16.16 6.18
C LYS A 137 4.23 14.75 6.10
N LEU A 138 5.52 14.56 6.38
CA LEU A 138 6.09 13.22 6.50
C LEU A 138 6.33 12.88 7.97
N VAL A 139 5.78 11.76 8.42
CA VAL A 139 5.96 11.20 9.76
C VAL A 139 6.76 9.91 9.63
N VAL A 140 7.85 9.78 10.40
CA VAL A 140 8.71 8.60 10.32
C VAL A 140 8.26 7.56 11.34
N ASN A 141 7.94 6.35 10.87
CA ASN A 141 7.78 5.18 11.71
C ASN A 141 9.12 4.45 11.81
N ASN A 142 9.83 4.58 12.94
CA ASN A 142 11.11 3.89 13.15
C ASN A 142 10.95 2.38 13.44
N GLU A 143 9.73 1.92 13.77
CA GLU A 143 9.42 0.51 14.05
C GLU A 143 8.99 -0.26 12.80
N PHE A 144 9.10 0.32 11.60
CA PHE A 144 8.59 -0.29 10.36
C PHE A 144 9.19 -1.68 10.04
N ALA A 145 10.38 -1.97 10.56
CA ALA A 145 11.08 -3.24 10.33
C ALA A 145 10.68 -4.34 11.31
N THR A 146 10.11 -3.96 12.46
CA THR A 146 9.77 -4.87 13.57
C THR A 146 8.28 -4.98 13.79
N LYS A 147 7.51 -3.94 13.46
CA LYS A 147 6.06 -3.85 13.65
C LYS A 147 5.33 -3.58 12.34
N ASN A 148 4.10 -4.06 12.26
CA ASN A 148 3.23 -3.92 11.09
C ASN A 148 2.39 -2.61 11.17
N THR A 149 1.36 -2.44 10.33
CA THR A 149 0.67 -1.15 10.09
C THR A 149 0.06 -0.49 11.32
N HIS A 150 -0.24 -1.24 12.41
CA HIS A 150 -0.68 -0.65 13.68
C HIS A 150 0.33 0.39 14.22
N SER A 151 1.63 0.13 14.06
CA SER A 151 2.69 1.06 14.45
C SER A 151 2.71 2.33 13.61
N SER A 152 2.39 2.21 12.31
CA SER A 152 2.32 3.35 11.39
C SER A 152 1.14 4.27 11.73
N ILE A 153 -0.02 3.72 12.07
CA ILE A 153 -1.16 4.51 12.55
C ILE A 153 -0.83 5.15 13.90
N TYR A 154 -0.20 4.40 14.82
CA TYR A 154 0.19 4.91 16.14
C TYR A 154 1.10 6.15 16.06
N VAL A 155 2.11 6.17 15.18
CA VAL A 155 3.00 7.34 15.06
C VAL A 155 2.30 8.56 14.47
N ALA A 156 1.22 8.36 13.71
CA ALA A 156 0.39 9.42 13.14
C ALA A 156 -0.88 9.71 13.97
N ARG A 157 -1.03 9.10 15.15
CA ARG A 157 -2.29 9.15 15.90
C ARG A 157 -2.78 10.57 16.16
N ASP A 158 -1.88 11.51 16.45
CA ASP A 158 -2.22 12.91 16.74
C ASP A 158 -2.92 13.63 15.58
N PHE A 159 -2.87 13.08 14.37
CA PHE A 159 -3.58 13.59 13.19
C PHE A 159 -4.96 12.96 12.98
N LEU A 160 -5.32 11.86 13.68
CA LEU A 160 -6.62 11.23 13.53
C LEU A 160 -7.72 12.19 14.01
N SER A 161 -8.64 12.60 13.12
CA SER A 161 -9.84 13.39 13.42
C SER A 161 -10.60 13.65 12.12
N ASN A 162 -11.60 12.82 11.75
CA ASN A 162 -12.24 12.86 10.42
C ASN A 162 -11.20 12.64 9.30
N THR A 163 -10.63 11.45 9.29
CA THR A 163 -9.39 11.14 8.57
C THR A 163 -9.56 9.95 7.63
N TYR A 164 -9.13 10.09 6.37
CA TYR A 164 -8.92 8.94 5.51
C TYR A 164 -7.64 8.18 5.88
N ILE A 165 -7.69 6.85 5.86
CA ILE A 165 -6.55 5.95 6.03
C ILE A 165 -6.34 5.17 4.74
N LEU A 166 -5.22 5.40 4.07
CA LEU A 166 -4.89 4.82 2.77
C LEU A 166 -3.61 3.99 2.87
N CYS A 167 -3.51 2.97 2.03
CA CYS A 167 -2.25 2.29 1.74
C CYS A 167 -1.63 2.90 0.48
N SER A 168 -0.33 3.25 0.53
CA SER A 168 0.36 3.91 -0.58
C SER A 168 0.44 3.08 -1.87
N ASP A 169 0.15 1.79 -1.78
CA ASP A 169 0.21 0.81 -2.85
C ASP A 169 -1.15 0.42 -3.43
N ASN A 170 -2.21 1.14 -3.05
CA ASN A 170 -3.47 1.12 -3.78
C ASN A 170 -3.44 2.12 -4.96
N TYR A 171 -3.94 1.69 -6.11
CA TYR A 171 -4.15 2.53 -7.29
C TYR A 171 -5.65 2.76 -7.49
N TYR A 172 -6.06 4.02 -7.56
CA TYR A 172 -7.46 4.43 -7.76
C TYR A 172 -7.66 4.97 -9.18
N PRO A 173 -8.23 4.22 -10.13
CA PRO A 173 -8.40 4.68 -11.51
C PRO A 173 -9.28 5.93 -11.63
N GLN A 174 -10.22 6.13 -10.71
CA GLN A 174 -11.01 7.36 -10.57
C GLN A 174 -10.84 7.94 -9.16
N ASN A 175 -11.16 9.23 -8.99
CA ASN A 175 -11.13 9.85 -7.68
C ASN A 175 -12.34 9.37 -6.86
N MET A 176 -12.07 8.76 -5.71
CA MET A 176 -13.08 8.22 -4.79
C MET A 176 -13.19 9.02 -3.48
N PHE A 177 -12.39 10.08 -3.34
CA PHE A 177 -12.35 10.85 -2.11
C PHE A 177 -13.32 12.03 -2.19
N HIS A 178 -13.81 12.42 -1.03
CA HIS A 178 -14.82 13.47 -0.90
C HIS A 178 -14.41 14.50 0.15
N GLN A 179 -14.93 15.72 0.02
CA GLN A 179 -14.69 16.77 1.01
C GLN A 179 -15.40 16.49 2.34
N TYR A 180 -16.53 15.78 2.27
CA TYR A 180 -17.37 15.43 3.41
C TYR A 180 -17.67 13.94 3.39
N GLU A 181 -17.60 13.31 4.57
CA GLU A 181 -17.95 11.90 4.74
C GLU A 181 -18.89 11.70 5.93
N TYR A 182 -19.92 10.88 5.72
CA TYR A 182 -21.05 10.80 6.65
C TYR A 182 -20.68 10.19 8.01
N ARG A 183 -19.89 9.11 7.97
CA ARG A 183 -19.51 8.31 9.16
C ARG A 183 -18.33 7.41 8.82
N ALA A 184 -17.75 6.79 9.85
CA ALA A 184 -16.66 5.84 9.66
C ALA A 184 -17.05 4.67 8.75
N PHE A 185 -16.19 4.34 7.78
CA PHE A 185 -16.44 3.23 6.87
C PHE A 185 -15.15 2.55 6.43
N TYR A 186 -15.29 1.34 5.91
CA TYR A 186 -14.22 0.62 5.24
C TYR A 186 -14.66 0.28 3.81
N CYS A 187 -13.86 0.66 2.81
CA CYS A 187 -14.05 0.19 1.45
C CYS A 187 -13.99 -1.34 1.37
N SER A 188 -14.80 -1.91 0.49
CA SER A 188 -14.85 -3.34 0.33
C SER A 188 -15.19 -3.71 -1.08
N VAL A 189 -14.53 -4.72 -1.58
CA VAL A 189 -14.79 -5.30 -2.90
C VAL A 189 -15.43 -6.67 -2.70
N PHE A 190 -16.35 -7.03 -3.58
CA PHE A 190 -16.94 -8.37 -3.55
C PHE A 190 -15.99 -9.38 -4.16
N LEU A 191 -15.62 -10.39 -3.38
CA LEU A 191 -14.80 -11.50 -3.85
C LEU A 191 -15.67 -12.74 -4.01
N ALA A 192 -15.69 -13.30 -5.22
CA ALA A 192 -16.31 -14.60 -5.47
C ALA A 192 -15.34 -15.75 -5.10
N GLY A 193 -15.84 -16.75 -4.38
CA GLY A 193 -15.12 -17.95 -4.01
C GLY A 193 -14.20 -17.80 -2.80
N THR A 194 -13.34 -18.81 -2.62
CA THR A 194 -12.30 -18.80 -1.59
C THR A 194 -10.99 -18.29 -2.19
N SER A 195 -10.35 -17.33 -1.53
CA SER A 195 -9.07 -16.75 -1.95
C SER A 195 -8.05 -16.77 -0.80
N TYR A 196 -6.80 -16.39 -1.12
CA TYR A 196 -5.72 -16.11 -0.18
C TYR A 196 -5.94 -14.83 0.65
N VAL A 197 -7.01 -14.08 0.38
CA VAL A 197 -7.39 -12.89 1.14
C VAL A 197 -7.58 -13.22 2.62
N GLU A 198 -6.99 -12.40 3.47
CA GLU A 198 -6.91 -12.70 4.91
C GLU A 198 -8.21 -12.37 5.66
N ARG A 199 -9.04 -11.43 5.15
CA ARG A 199 -10.24 -10.94 5.85
C ARG A 199 -11.44 -10.57 4.98
N ALA A 200 -12.60 -11.02 5.43
CA ALA A 200 -13.94 -10.63 5.01
C ALA A 200 -14.71 -9.96 6.15
N PHE A 201 -15.81 -9.29 5.79
CA PHE A 201 -16.74 -8.67 6.72
C PHE A 201 -18.02 -9.46 6.86
N THR A 202 -18.53 -9.50 8.08
CA THR A 202 -19.95 -9.80 8.36
C THR A 202 -20.62 -8.53 8.85
N TYR A 203 -21.77 -8.18 8.26
CA TYR A 203 -22.45 -6.91 8.47
C TYR A 203 -23.98 -7.06 8.41
N ASP A 204 -24.72 -6.08 8.95
CA ASP A 204 -26.19 -6.07 8.97
C ASP A 204 -26.81 -5.39 7.73
N GLU A 205 -28.14 -5.25 7.69
CA GLU A 205 -28.85 -4.67 6.54
C GLU A 205 -28.49 -3.19 6.31
N GLU A 206 -28.15 -2.47 7.37
CA GLU A 206 -27.68 -1.08 7.36
C GLU A 206 -26.18 -0.93 7.01
N GLY A 207 -25.49 -2.07 6.86
CA GLY A 207 -24.08 -2.17 6.51
C GLY A 207 -23.12 -2.03 7.69
N LEU A 208 -23.60 -2.07 8.93
CA LEU A 208 -22.75 -2.02 10.12
C LEU A 208 -21.97 -3.32 10.23
N ILE A 209 -20.65 -3.23 10.28
CA ILE A 209 -19.76 -4.37 10.42
C ILE A 209 -19.74 -4.79 11.89
N TYR A 210 -20.02 -6.06 12.18
CA TYR A 210 -20.05 -6.60 13.54
C TYR A 210 -19.13 -7.81 13.75
N ASP A 211 -18.50 -8.32 12.69
CA ASP A 211 -17.47 -9.35 12.76
C ASP A 211 -16.51 -9.31 11.56
N THR A 212 -15.30 -9.85 11.75
CA THR A 212 -14.32 -10.08 10.67
C THR A 212 -13.88 -11.54 10.69
N ASN A 213 -13.81 -12.17 9.52
CA ASN A 213 -13.50 -13.59 9.39
C ASN A 213 -12.55 -13.84 8.21
N LYS A 214 -11.96 -15.03 8.14
CA LYS A 214 -11.32 -15.47 6.90
C LYS A 214 -12.41 -15.77 5.86
N PRO A 215 -12.31 -15.26 4.61
CA PRO A 215 -13.28 -15.55 3.56
C PRO A 215 -13.45 -17.05 3.36
N SER A 216 -14.70 -17.54 3.37
CA SER A 216 -15.02 -18.97 3.22
C SER A 216 -15.99 -19.27 2.07
N HIS A 217 -16.54 -18.23 1.46
CA HIS A 217 -17.46 -18.23 0.34
C HIS A 217 -17.47 -16.80 -0.26
N ASP A 218 -18.35 -16.56 -1.23
CA ASP A 218 -18.54 -15.24 -1.84
C ASP A 218 -18.90 -14.20 -0.76
N GLN A 219 -17.98 -13.27 -0.49
CA GLN A 219 -18.10 -12.32 0.60
C GLN A 219 -17.44 -10.98 0.24
N TRP A 220 -17.87 -9.93 0.93
CA TRP A 220 -17.21 -8.64 0.87
C TRP A 220 -15.94 -8.67 1.70
N ILE A 221 -14.82 -8.30 1.08
CA ILE A 221 -13.50 -8.35 1.69
C ILE A 221 -12.99 -6.98 2.09
N MET A 222 -12.09 -6.97 3.07
CA MET A 222 -11.34 -5.78 3.47
C MET A 222 -10.41 -5.37 2.32
N TYR A 223 -10.70 -4.24 1.68
CA TYR A 223 -9.97 -3.83 0.48
C TYR A 223 -10.00 -2.32 0.26
N GLY A 224 -8.83 -1.72 0.05
CA GLY A 224 -8.71 -0.28 -0.17
C GLY A 224 -8.63 0.54 1.11
N HIS A 225 -9.20 1.75 1.08
CA HIS A 225 -9.08 2.72 2.16
C HIS A 225 -10.19 2.60 3.20
N ALA A 226 -9.92 3.17 4.37
CA ALA A 226 -10.92 3.41 5.41
C ALA A 226 -11.08 4.90 5.68
N TYR A 227 -12.20 5.28 6.27
CA TYR A 227 -12.43 6.62 6.80
C TYR A 227 -12.80 6.52 8.29
N TYR A 228 -12.14 7.33 9.12
CA TYR A 228 -12.41 7.43 10.55
C TYR A 228 -13.11 8.75 10.83
N ASP A 229 -14.37 8.70 11.24
CA ASP A 229 -15.03 9.87 11.80
C ASP A 229 -14.52 10.17 13.22
N HIS A 230 -14.98 11.29 13.78
CA HIS A 230 -14.64 11.72 15.13
C HIS A 230 -15.02 10.66 16.18
N ALA A 231 -16.20 10.05 16.08
CA ALA A 231 -16.68 9.08 17.05
C ALA A 231 -15.85 7.79 17.07
N PHE A 232 -15.44 7.30 15.90
CA PHE A 232 -14.50 6.20 15.74
C PHE A 232 -13.15 6.56 16.37
N THR A 233 -12.62 7.72 16.01
CA THR A 233 -11.29 8.19 16.44
C THR A 233 -11.15 8.25 17.96
N GLU A 234 -12.15 8.83 18.64
CA GLU A 234 -12.14 8.98 20.10
C GLU A 234 -12.06 7.64 20.85
N LYS A 235 -12.67 6.58 20.28
CA LYS A 235 -12.61 5.24 20.85
C LYS A 235 -11.35 4.48 20.43
N PHE A 236 -10.91 4.65 19.19
CA PHE A 236 -9.83 3.85 18.62
C PHE A 236 -8.44 4.33 19.06
N ARG A 237 -8.23 5.64 19.22
CA ARG A 237 -6.93 6.20 19.62
C ARG A 237 -6.43 5.62 20.97
N PRO A 238 -7.20 5.60 22.07
CA PRO A 238 -6.74 5.00 23.32
C PRO A 238 -6.39 3.51 23.18
N LEU A 239 -7.12 2.78 22.33
CA LEU A 239 -6.79 1.37 22.06
C LEU A 239 -5.46 1.24 21.34
N LEU A 240 -5.23 1.98 20.25
CA LEU A 240 -3.94 2.00 19.55
C LEU A 240 -2.77 2.25 20.50
N GLU A 241 -2.90 3.22 21.40
CA GLU A 241 -1.89 3.53 22.41
C GLU A 241 -1.66 2.37 23.38
N SER A 242 -2.75 1.74 23.83
CA SER A 242 -2.68 0.60 24.74
C SER A 242 -2.07 -0.65 24.08
N TYR A 243 -2.23 -0.83 22.76
CA TYR A 243 -1.67 -1.97 22.02
C TYR A 243 -0.20 -1.75 21.68
N PHE A 244 0.22 -0.54 21.35
CA PHE A 244 1.58 -0.27 20.85
C PHE A 244 2.70 -0.76 21.78
N GLY A 245 2.47 -0.73 23.11
CA GLY A 245 3.41 -1.21 24.12
C GLY A 245 3.28 -2.68 24.53
N ARG A 246 2.32 -3.44 23.98
CA ARG A 246 2.11 -4.85 24.31
C ARG A 246 3.12 -5.74 23.59
N GLN A 247 3.50 -6.85 24.22
CA GLN A 247 4.29 -7.89 23.55
C GLN A 247 3.37 -8.81 22.74
N GLY A 248 3.85 -9.32 21.61
CA GLY A 248 3.13 -10.27 20.77
C GLY A 248 2.18 -9.64 19.75
N VAL A 249 2.14 -8.30 19.66
CA VAL A 249 1.31 -7.55 18.70
C VAL A 249 2.11 -7.04 17.51
N GLU A 250 3.41 -7.35 17.43
CA GLU A 250 4.32 -6.82 16.42
C GLU A 250 3.81 -7.08 15.00
N GLY A 251 3.22 -8.25 14.75
CA GLY A 251 2.66 -8.62 13.44
C GLY A 251 1.29 -8.01 13.12
N MET A 252 0.63 -7.33 14.06
CA MET A 252 -0.76 -6.87 13.88
C MET A 252 -0.85 -5.72 12.88
N TYR A 253 -1.75 -5.82 11.92
CA TYR A 253 -2.25 -4.66 11.20
C TYR A 253 -3.13 -3.80 12.14
N TRP A 254 -3.37 -2.53 11.81
CA TRP A 254 -4.27 -1.69 12.63
C TRP A 254 -5.69 -2.27 12.65
N GLU A 255 -6.08 -2.93 11.57
CA GLU A 255 -7.33 -3.64 11.37
C GLU A 255 -7.46 -4.82 12.34
N ASN A 256 -6.36 -5.44 12.77
CA ASN A 256 -6.42 -6.43 13.85
C ASN A 256 -6.82 -5.79 15.17
N VAL A 257 -6.28 -4.61 15.48
CA VAL A 257 -6.63 -3.87 16.71
C VAL A 257 -8.10 -3.50 16.68
N TRP A 258 -8.61 -3.01 15.55
CA TRP A 258 -10.03 -2.67 15.43
C TRP A 258 -10.93 -3.92 15.48
N ALA A 259 -10.57 -5.01 14.78
CA ALA A 259 -11.37 -6.22 14.72
C ALA A 259 -11.63 -6.86 16.10
N GLU A 260 -10.69 -6.76 17.04
CA GLU A 260 -10.89 -7.22 18.43
C GLU A 260 -11.97 -6.42 19.18
N HIS A 261 -12.31 -5.22 18.69
CA HIS A 261 -13.27 -4.27 19.28
C HIS A 261 -14.38 -3.87 18.30
N VAL A 262 -14.62 -4.68 17.26
CA VAL A 262 -15.53 -4.37 16.13
C VAL A 262 -16.95 -4.02 16.58
N LYS A 263 -17.41 -4.62 17.70
CA LYS A 263 -18.75 -4.36 18.28
C LYS A 263 -18.81 -3.06 19.10
N GLU A 264 -17.67 -2.56 19.55
CA GLU A 264 -17.57 -1.37 20.41
C GLU A 264 -17.27 -0.10 19.60
N ILE A 265 -16.60 -0.28 18.46
CA ILE A 265 -16.14 0.78 17.56
C ILE A 265 -16.74 0.54 16.16
N PRO A 266 -17.93 1.11 15.90
CA PRO A 266 -18.67 0.80 14.69
C PRO A 266 -17.99 1.39 13.44
N MET A 267 -17.94 0.58 12.38
CA MET A 267 -17.66 1.02 11.01
C MET A 267 -18.69 0.39 10.08
N TRP A 268 -18.96 1.08 8.97
CA TRP A 268 -19.86 0.58 7.95
C TRP A 268 -19.11 0.11 6.72
N ILE A 269 -19.64 -0.89 6.03
CA ILE A 269 -19.12 -1.29 4.73
C ILE A 269 -19.43 -0.22 3.69
N GLN A 270 -18.41 0.18 2.92
CA GLN A 270 -18.54 0.98 1.71
C GLN A 270 -18.24 0.07 0.52
N LYS A 271 -19.28 -0.34 -0.20
CA LYS A 271 -19.15 -1.25 -1.34
C LYS A 271 -18.52 -0.54 -2.53
N CYS A 272 -17.52 -1.17 -3.12
CA CYS A 272 -16.77 -0.69 -4.28
C CYS A 272 -16.71 -1.79 -5.34
N GLU A 273 -16.58 -1.39 -6.60
CA GLU A 273 -16.30 -2.31 -7.68
C GLU A 273 -14.82 -2.72 -7.67
N PRO A 274 -14.47 -3.95 -8.10
CA PRO A 274 -13.07 -4.37 -8.21
C PRO A 274 -12.21 -3.47 -9.11
N THR A 275 -12.83 -2.67 -9.98
CA THR A 275 -12.16 -1.71 -10.86
C THR A 275 -11.92 -0.35 -10.22
N ASP A 276 -12.54 -0.05 -9.09
CA ASP A 276 -12.43 1.26 -8.43
C ASP A 276 -11.13 1.40 -7.65
N ILE A 277 -10.64 0.28 -7.12
CA ILE A 277 -9.43 0.18 -6.30
C ILE A 277 -8.64 -1.02 -6.80
N LEU A 278 -7.36 -0.83 -7.08
CA LEU A 278 -6.46 -1.89 -7.51
C LEU A 278 -5.27 -1.99 -6.56
N GLU A 279 -5.08 -3.16 -5.97
CA GLU A 279 -3.90 -3.55 -5.22
C GLU A 279 -3.16 -4.61 -6.02
N PHE A 280 -1.92 -4.31 -6.40
CA PHE A 280 -1.06 -5.28 -7.07
C PHE A 280 -0.27 -6.01 -5.99
N ASP A 281 -0.45 -7.33 -5.87
CA ASP A 281 0.25 -8.15 -4.90
C ASP A 281 1.50 -8.83 -5.46
N SER A 282 1.59 -8.87 -6.79
CA SER A 282 2.71 -9.41 -7.53
C SER A 282 3.10 -8.50 -8.69
N MET A 283 4.34 -8.70 -9.16
CA MET A 283 4.85 -8.06 -10.38
C MET A 283 4.05 -8.49 -11.62
N ASP A 284 3.59 -9.74 -11.66
CA ASP A 284 2.82 -10.28 -12.78
C ASP A 284 1.46 -9.59 -12.92
N GLU A 285 0.77 -9.34 -11.81
CA GLU A 285 -0.48 -8.57 -11.79
C GLU A 285 -0.26 -7.14 -12.28
N LEU A 286 0.80 -6.48 -11.79
CA LEU A 286 1.14 -5.13 -12.22
C LEU A 286 1.48 -5.09 -13.71
N GLN A 287 2.23 -6.06 -14.23
CA GLN A 287 2.59 -6.16 -15.63
C GLN A 287 1.37 -6.41 -16.53
N ALA A 288 0.45 -7.26 -16.09
CA ALA A 288 -0.78 -7.54 -16.82
C ALA A 288 -1.65 -6.28 -16.94
N PHE A 289 -1.68 -5.46 -15.88
CA PHE A 289 -2.42 -4.19 -15.88
C PHE A 289 -1.70 -3.08 -16.68
N ASP A 290 -0.38 -2.96 -16.52
CA ASP A 290 0.44 -1.96 -17.18
C ASP A 290 1.72 -2.56 -17.78
N PRO A 291 1.68 -3.03 -19.04
CA PRO A 291 2.85 -3.64 -19.69
C PRO A 291 4.07 -2.71 -19.75
N ASP A 292 3.86 -1.40 -19.73
CA ASP A 292 4.92 -0.39 -19.79
C ASP A 292 5.56 -0.09 -18.42
N TYR A 293 5.09 -0.69 -17.32
CA TYR A 293 5.56 -0.35 -15.97
C TYR A 293 7.08 -0.53 -15.81
N ILE A 294 7.66 -1.57 -16.41
CA ILE A 294 9.11 -1.85 -16.34
C ILE A 294 9.90 -0.65 -16.86
N TYR A 295 9.49 -0.14 -18.03
CA TYR A 295 10.15 0.98 -18.69
C TYR A 295 9.96 2.29 -17.92
N ASN A 296 8.76 2.48 -17.35
CA ASN A 296 8.41 3.67 -16.60
C ASN A 296 9.15 3.78 -15.26
N ASN A 297 9.46 2.64 -14.62
CA ASN A 297 10.10 2.60 -13.30
C ASN A 297 11.63 2.53 -13.33
N ARG A 298 12.25 2.27 -14.50
CA ARG A 298 13.72 2.22 -14.70
C ARG A 298 14.46 1.49 -13.58
N VAL A 299 14.03 0.29 -13.27
CA VAL A 299 14.60 -0.52 -12.19
C VAL A 299 15.92 -1.11 -12.67
N HIS A 300 17.03 -0.65 -12.09
CA HIS A 300 18.38 -0.98 -12.54
C HIS A 300 18.68 -2.48 -12.42
N VAL A 301 18.07 -3.18 -11.45
CA VAL A 301 18.22 -4.64 -11.33
C VAL A 301 17.89 -5.36 -12.64
N PHE A 302 16.79 -5.03 -13.31
CA PHE A 302 16.41 -5.70 -14.55
C PHE A 302 17.32 -5.30 -15.70
N GLU A 303 17.65 -4.03 -15.83
CA GLU A 303 18.63 -3.55 -16.82
C GLU A 303 19.97 -4.26 -16.67
N ASN A 304 20.43 -4.45 -15.43
CA ASN A 304 21.66 -5.17 -15.10
C ASN A 304 21.58 -6.64 -15.50
N ILE A 305 20.49 -7.33 -15.19
CA ILE A 305 20.32 -8.75 -15.57
C ILE A 305 20.31 -8.89 -17.10
N CYS A 306 19.48 -8.11 -17.79
CA CYS A 306 19.37 -8.16 -19.25
C CYS A 306 20.71 -7.86 -19.93
N ARG A 307 21.43 -6.83 -19.45
CA ARG A 307 22.76 -6.47 -19.97
C ARG A 307 23.80 -7.55 -19.76
N ILE A 308 23.86 -8.17 -18.58
CA ILE A 308 24.91 -9.14 -18.23
C ILE A 308 24.63 -10.53 -18.81
N LEU A 309 23.37 -10.94 -18.86
CA LEU A 309 22.97 -12.25 -19.37
C LEU A 309 22.56 -12.23 -20.85
N CYS A 310 22.57 -11.05 -21.48
CA CYS A 310 22.15 -10.83 -22.87
C CYS A 310 20.75 -11.42 -23.13
N CYS A 311 19.79 -11.07 -22.29
CA CYS A 311 18.40 -11.53 -22.38
C CYS A 311 17.43 -10.35 -22.37
N GLU A 312 16.17 -10.61 -22.71
CA GLU A 312 15.08 -9.66 -22.54
C GLU A 312 14.45 -9.83 -21.15
N ILE A 313 13.73 -8.81 -20.68
CA ILE A 313 13.08 -8.89 -19.37
C ILE A 313 12.02 -9.99 -19.31
N THR A 314 11.37 -10.28 -20.44
CA THR A 314 10.40 -11.36 -20.60
C THR A 314 11.00 -12.75 -20.44
N ASP A 315 12.33 -12.88 -20.52
CA ASP A 315 13.04 -14.15 -20.33
C ASP A 315 13.30 -14.44 -18.83
N ILE A 316 13.11 -13.46 -17.96
CA ILE A 316 13.34 -13.55 -16.51
C ILE A 316 12.07 -14.11 -15.85
N CYS A 317 12.20 -15.27 -15.21
CA CYS A 317 11.07 -15.95 -14.54
C CYS A 317 11.51 -16.61 -13.23
N ASP A 318 10.56 -17.22 -12.51
CA ASP A 318 10.78 -17.99 -11.27
C ASP A 318 11.66 -17.24 -10.23
N MET A 319 11.22 -16.03 -9.90
CA MET A 319 11.89 -15.16 -8.94
C MET A 319 11.50 -15.55 -7.51
N THR A 320 12.49 -15.85 -6.67
CA THR A 320 12.26 -16.18 -5.25
C THR A 320 13.29 -15.52 -4.36
N ILE A 321 12.85 -14.91 -3.26
CA ILE A 321 13.73 -14.26 -2.28
C ILE A 321 14.61 -15.28 -1.57
N ILE A 322 15.88 -14.96 -1.38
CA ILE A 322 16.81 -15.73 -0.56
C ILE A 322 17.10 -14.96 0.72
N LYS A 323 16.47 -15.37 1.83
CA LYS A 323 16.72 -14.82 3.17
C LYS A 323 17.94 -15.49 3.82
N LYS A 324 19.15 -15.25 3.29
CA LYS A 324 20.41 -15.75 3.89
C LYS A 324 21.47 -14.64 4.03
N GLY A 325 22.01 -14.52 5.25
CA GLY A 325 23.01 -13.52 5.63
C GLY A 325 22.40 -12.30 6.33
N LEU A 326 23.24 -11.54 7.04
CA LEU A 326 22.78 -10.49 7.96
C LEU A 326 22.08 -9.31 7.26
N ASN A 327 22.59 -8.83 6.12
CA ASN A 327 22.11 -7.60 5.46
C ASN A 327 21.94 -7.72 3.93
N ASN A 328 21.93 -8.93 3.37
CA ASN A 328 22.03 -9.10 1.92
C ASN A 328 20.64 -9.27 1.29
N GLN A 329 20.30 -8.35 0.41
CA GLN A 329 19.08 -8.40 -0.40
C GLN A 329 19.35 -9.28 -1.62
N SER A 330 18.97 -10.56 -1.54
CA SER A 330 19.27 -11.54 -2.59
C SER A 330 18.02 -12.23 -3.08
N PHE A 331 17.96 -12.53 -4.37
CA PHE A 331 16.89 -13.33 -4.96
C PHE A 331 17.45 -14.27 -6.03
N LYS A 332 16.82 -15.43 -6.11
CA LYS A 332 17.00 -16.41 -7.17
C LYS A 332 16.11 -16.01 -8.33
N PHE A 333 16.56 -16.19 -9.57
CA PHE A 333 15.76 -16.01 -10.77
C PHE A 333 16.23 -16.99 -11.85
N LYS A 334 15.42 -17.20 -12.88
CA LYS A 334 15.71 -18.11 -13.99
C LYS A 334 15.73 -17.35 -15.31
N VAL A 335 16.74 -17.65 -16.14
CA VAL A 335 16.86 -17.16 -17.52
C VAL A 335 17.31 -18.33 -18.39
N ASN A 336 16.63 -18.57 -19.51
CA ASN A 336 16.99 -19.61 -20.48
C ASN A 336 17.21 -21.01 -19.88
N GLY A 337 16.39 -21.41 -18.91
CA GLY A 337 16.49 -22.74 -18.27
C GLY A 337 17.42 -22.80 -17.06
N GLU A 338 18.31 -21.83 -16.88
CA GLU A 338 19.35 -21.81 -15.86
C GLU A 338 18.98 -20.87 -14.70
N TYR A 339 19.34 -21.26 -13.47
CA TYR A 339 19.09 -20.43 -12.29
C TYR A 339 20.30 -19.58 -11.93
N TYR A 340 20.01 -18.36 -11.52
CA TYR A 340 20.97 -17.36 -11.07
C TYR A 340 20.55 -16.78 -9.73
N ILE A 341 21.51 -16.19 -9.03
CA ILE A 341 21.30 -15.37 -7.84
C ILE A 341 21.73 -13.95 -8.19
N TYR A 342 20.83 -13.00 -8.02
CA TYR A 342 21.18 -11.59 -7.94
C TYR A 342 21.31 -11.21 -6.47
N ARG A 343 22.39 -10.52 -6.14
CA ARG A 343 22.61 -9.96 -4.80
C ARG A 343 22.78 -8.46 -4.95
N HIS A 344 21.87 -7.73 -4.32
CA HIS A 344 21.96 -6.30 -4.12
C HIS A 344 22.69 -6.02 -2.78
N PRO A 345 23.60 -5.04 -2.74
CA PRO A 345 24.24 -4.62 -1.49
C PRO A 345 23.19 -4.15 -0.48
N GLY A 346 23.37 -4.51 0.80
CA GLY A 346 22.54 -3.94 1.86
C GLY A 346 22.83 -2.46 2.09
N ILE A 347 21.80 -1.71 2.53
CA ILE A 347 21.84 -0.25 2.77
C ILE A 347 23.02 0.18 3.67
N ASN A 348 23.47 -0.69 4.59
CA ASN A 348 24.55 -0.39 5.55
C ASN A 348 25.92 -0.98 5.18
N ALA A 349 26.08 -1.59 4.01
CA ALA A 349 27.31 -2.33 3.66
C ALA A 349 28.43 -1.44 3.10
N SER A 350 28.12 -0.23 2.60
CA SER A 350 29.08 0.70 1.99
C SER A 350 30.14 1.22 2.97
N GLY A 351 29.83 1.29 4.28
CA GLY A 351 30.78 1.71 5.32
C GLY A 351 31.67 0.59 5.88
N VAL A 352 31.43 -0.67 5.51
CA VAL A 352 32.07 -1.84 6.13
C VAL A 352 32.86 -2.68 5.11
N ILE A 353 32.47 -2.66 3.83
CA ILE A 353 33.04 -3.53 2.81
C ILE A 353 33.80 -2.70 1.75
N ASP A 354 35.06 -3.05 1.52
CA ASP A 354 35.85 -2.56 0.39
C ASP A 354 35.44 -3.32 -0.89
N ARG A 355 34.61 -2.67 -1.72
CA ARG A 355 34.02 -3.26 -2.94
C ARG A 355 35.04 -3.67 -3.98
N LYS A 356 36.10 -2.87 -4.14
CA LYS A 356 37.18 -3.18 -5.09
C LYS A 356 37.93 -4.44 -4.66
N LYS A 357 38.20 -4.60 -3.37
CA LYS A 357 38.80 -5.83 -2.84
C LYS A 357 37.85 -7.02 -2.93
N GLU A 358 36.55 -6.84 -2.64
CA GLU A 358 35.54 -7.90 -2.79
C GLU A 358 35.53 -8.43 -4.24
N ALA A 359 35.43 -7.53 -5.22
CA ALA A 359 35.45 -7.89 -6.63
C ALA A 359 36.77 -8.56 -7.06
N THR A 360 37.91 -8.02 -6.62
CA THR A 360 39.23 -8.60 -6.89
C THR A 360 39.32 -10.03 -6.35
N ASN A 361 38.91 -10.26 -5.11
CA ASN A 361 38.96 -11.57 -4.46
C ASN A 361 38.05 -12.58 -5.15
N LEU A 362 36.82 -12.19 -5.50
CA LEU A 362 35.88 -13.07 -6.19
C LEU A 362 36.36 -13.44 -7.60
N ARG A 363 36.94 -12.49 -8.34
CA ARG A 363 37.54 -12.77 -9.66
C ARG A 363 38.78 -13.66 -9.55
N ALA A 364 39.60 -13.48 -8.51
CA ALA A 364 40.72 -14.36 -8.22
C ALA A 364 40.26 -15.79 -7.90
N ALA A 365 39.25 -15.95 -7.05
CA ALA A 365 38.66 -17.26 -6.72
C ALA A 365 38.13 -17.98 -7.97
N LYS A 366 37.46 -17.25 -8.88
CA LYS A 366 37.03 -17.79 -10.18
C LYS A 366 38.20 -18.21 -11.06
N LYS A 367 39.25 -17.37 -11.17
CA LYS A 367 40.46 -17.71 -11.96
C LYS A 367 41.19 -18.94 -11.41
N LEU A 368 41.18 -19.12 -10.10
CA LEU A 368 41.76 -20.27 -9.40
C LEU A 368 40.84 -21.51 -9.41
N LYS A 369 39.64 -21.42 -9.98
CA LYS A 369 38.61 -22.49 -9.98
C LYS A 369 38.17 -22.92 -8.58
N ILE A 370 38.28 -22.02 -7.60
CA ILE A 370 37.75 -22.22 -6.24
C ILE A 370 36.24 -21.95 -6.22
N ASP A 371 35.80 -20.93 -6.96
CA ASP A 371 34.38 -20.59 -7.13
C ASP A 371 34.09 -20.24 -8.60
N GLU A 372 33.47 -21.17 -9.32
CA GLU A 372 33.10 -20.98 -10.73
C GLU A 372 31.71 -20.33 -10.91
N THR A 373 30.99 -20.04 -9.82
CA THR A 373 29.61 -19.55 -9.88
C THR A 373 29.52 -18.07 -10.27
N LEU A 374 30.55 -17.26 -9.98
CA LEU A 374 30.52 -15.83 -10.25
C LEU A 374 30.31 -15.56 -11.75
N VAL A 375 29.21 -14.90 -12.11
CA VAL A 375 28.96 -14.41 -13.47
C VAL A 375 29.52 -13.01 -13.61
N TYR A 376 29.12 -12.10 -12.73
CA TYR A 376 29.52 -10.70 -12.75
C TYR A 376 29.50 -10.09 -11.34
N ILE A 377 30.37 -9.11 -11.10
CA ILE A 377 30.32 -8.24 -9.93
C ILE A 377 30.72 -6.82 -10.35
N ASP A 378 29.89 -5.86 -9.94
CA ASP A 378 30.14 -4.43 -10.06
C ASP A 378 31.06 -3.96 -8.93
N GLU A 379 32.16 -3.28 -9.25
CA GLU A 379 33.16 -2.86 -8.27
C GLU A 379 32.80 -1.55 -7.56
N GLU A 380 31.86 -0.79 -8.12
CA GLU A 380 31.45 0.52 -7.61
C GLU A 380 30.16 0.36 -6.81
N GLU A 381 29.15 -0.23 -7.43
CA GLU A 381 27.82 -0.41 -6.85
C GLU A 381 27.74 -1.69 -6.01
N GLY A 382 28.62 -2.68 -6.22
CA GLY A 382 28.74 -3.87 -5.35
C GLY A 382 27.63 -4.91 -5.50
N TRP A 383 26.72 -4.77 -6.47
CA TRP A 383 25.79 -5.84 -6.84
C TRP A 383 26.50 -6.93 -7.66
N LYS A 384 25.96 -8.15 -7.61
CA LYS A 384 26.55 -9.28 -8.34
C LYS A 384 25.52 -10.30 -8.81
N ILE A 385 25.88 -11.00 -9.89
CA ILE A 385 25.16 -12.14 -10.44
C ILE A 385 26.04 -13.38 -10.32
N SER A 386 25.47 -14.48 -9.84
CA SER A 386 26.15 -15.77 -9.74
C SER A 386 25.22 -16.89 -10.19
N LYS A 387 25.76 -17.99 -10.73
CA LYS A 387 24.97 -19.19 -11.01
C LYS A 387 24.47 -19.79 -9.70
N PHE A 388 23.21 -20.24 -9.69
CA PHE A 388 22.66 -20.97 -8.56
C PHE A 388 23.12 -22.42 -8.63
N VAL A 389 23.69 -22.94 -7.54
CA VAL A 389 24.11 -24.34 -7.46
C VAL A 389 23.03 -25.13 -6.74
N THR A 390 22.46 -26.13 -7.41
CA THR A 390 21.36 -26.97 -6.89
C THR A 390 21.84 -28.13 -6.02
N THR A 391 23.13 -28.48 -6.09
CA THR A 391 23.73 -29.68 -5.50
C THR A 391 24.56 -29.42 -4.25
N THR A 392 24.34 -28.31 -3.55
CA THR A 392 25.10 -27.98 -2.32
C THR A 392 24.32 -28.31 -1.06
N GLU A 393 24.90 -29.12 -0.18
CA GLU A 393 24.48 -29.24 1.21
C GLU A 393 25.11 -28.11 2.04
N ILE A 394 24.35 -27.55 2.99
CA ILE A 394 24.91 -26.56 3.93
C ILE A 394 25.88 -27.32 4.85
N PHE A 395 27.14 -26.89 4.85
CA PHE A 395 28.12 -27.45 5.77
C PHE A 395 27.64 -27.24 7.22
N ASP A 396 27.63 -28.32 7.98
CA ASP A 396 27.09 -28.35 9.33
C ASP A 396 28.23 -28.83 10.23
N PHE A 397 28.72 -27.92 11.06
CA PHE A 397 29.81 -28.18 11.99
C PHE A 397 29.42 -29.20 13.08
N GLY A 398 28.13 -29.53 13.23
CA GLY A 398 27.65 -30.64 14.06
C GLY A 398 27.54 -31.97 13.31
N ASN A 399 27.64 -31.96 11.97
CA ASN A 399 27.54 -33.17 11.15
C ASN A 399 28.93 -33.75 10.88
N LYS A 400 29.22 -34.88 11.54
CA LYS A 400 30.51 -35.57 11.42
C LYS A 400 30.88 -35.93 9.97
N LYS A 401 29.90 -36.26 9.12
CA LYS A 401 30.16 -36.55 7.69
C LYS A 401 30.64 -35.32 6.93
N HIS A 402 30.15 -34.13 7.28
CA HIS A 402 30.62 -32.88 6.66
C HIS A 402 32.06 -32.59 7.10
N ILE A 403 32.36 -32.75 8.40
CA ILE A 403 33.72 -32.58 8.94
C ILE A 403 34.72 -33.54 8.28
N ASP A 404 34.37 -34.82 8.16
CA ASP A 404 35.23 -35.83 7.57
C ASP A 404 35.54 -35.55 6.08
N MET A 405 34.71 -34.76 5.38
CA MET A 405 34.98 -34.33 4.00
C MET A 405 36.05 -33.23 3.91
N LEU A 406 36.33 -32.48 4.99
CA LEU A 406 37.39 -31.46 5.01
C LEU A 406 38.78 -32.07 5.16
N ASP A 407 38.90 -33.25 5.79
CA ASP A 407 40.18 -33.92 6.01
C ASP A 407 40.78 -34.53 4.72
N TYR A 408 40.04 -34.51 3.61
CA TYR A 408 40.44 -35.06 2.30
C TYR A 408 40.66 -34.01 1.19
N ALA A 409 40.58 -32.71 1.50
CA ALA A 409 40.87 -31.60 0.58
C ALA A 409 42.21 -30.94 0.93
#